data_AF-A0A9W3FZE3-F1
#
_entry.id   AF-A0A9W3FZE3-F1
#
_cell.length_a   1.000
_cell.length_b   1.000
_cell.length_c   1.000
_cell.angle_alpha   90.00
_cell.angle_beta   90.00
_cell.angle_gamma   90.00
#
_symmetry.space_group_name_H-M   'P 1'
#
loop_
_entity.id
_entity.type
_entity.pdbx_description
1 polymer ?
#
loop_
_entity_poly.entity_id
_entity_poly.type
_entity_poly.pdbx_seq_one_letter_code
_entity_poly.pdbx_strand_id
1 'polypeptide(L)'
;MIPPQEASARRREIEDKLKQEEETLSFIRDSLEKSDQLTKNMVSILSSFESRLMKLENSIIPVHKQTENLQRLQENVEKTLSCLDHVISYYHVASDTEKIIREGPTGRLEEYLGSMAKIQKAVEYFQDNSPDSPELNKVKLLFERGKESLESEFRSLMTRHSKVVSPVLILDLISGEDDLEVQEEVPLEHLPESVLQDVVRISRWLVEYGRNQDFMNVYYQIRSSQLDRSIKGLKEHFRKSSSSSGVPYSPAIPNKRKDTPTKKPVKRPGTIRKAQNLLKQYSQHGLDGKKGGSNLIPLEGHEHDFRVKHLSEALNDKHGPLAGRDDVLDVETDAYIHCISAFVRLAQSEYQLLTDVIPEHHQKKTFDSLIQVPSVSLGTSCLPSPLSRLHAPHRTPWTG
;
A
#
# COMPACT_ATOMS: atom_id res chain seq x y z
N MET A 1 15.33 -110.42 -88.37
CA MET A 1 13.90 -110.26 -88.71
C MET A 1 13.12 -110.43 -87.42
N ILE A 2 12.44 -109.39 -86.96
CA ILE A 2 11.59 -109.46 -85.75
C ILE A 2 10.26 -110.10 -86.16
N PRO A 3 9.70 -111.05 -85.40
CA PRO A 3 8.42 -111.69 -85.72
C PRO A 3 7.32 -110.63 -85.87
N PRO A 4 6.39 -110.78 -86.84
CA PRO A 4 5.31 -109.81 -87.08
C PRO A 4 4.43 -109.55 -85.85
N GLN A 5 4.39 -110.49 -84.90
CA GLN A 5 3.65 -110.40 -83.65
C GLN A 5 4.32 -109.47 -82.60
N GLU A 6 5.66 -109.43 -82.51
CA GLU A 6 6.40 -108.50 -81.64
C GLU A 6 6.40 -107.07 -82.20
N ALA A 7 6.47 -106.91 -83.52
CA ALA A 7 6.38 -105.61 -84.17
C ALA A 7 4.98 -104.99 -84.03
N SER A 8 3.93 -105.82 -84.07
CA SER A 8 2.55 -105.42 -83.78
C SER A 8 2.37 -105.02 -82.31
N ALA A 9 2.92 -105.79 -81.37
CA ALA A 9 2.86 -105.48 -79.94
C ALA A 9 3.58 -104.16 -79.60
N ARG A 10 4.79 -103.93 -80.15
CA ARG A 10 5.51 -102.67 -79.99
C ARG A 10 4.79 -101.48 -80.64
N ARG A 11 4.15 -101.68 -81.81
CA ARG A 11 3.31 -100.64 -82.42
C ARG A 11 2.15 -100.25 -81.51
N ARG A 12 1.48 -101.24 -80.93
CA ARG A 12 0.36 -101.02 -80.02
C ARG A 12 0.80 -100.30 -78.74
N GLU A 13 1.95 -100.68 -78.18
CA GLU A 13 2.53 -100.02 -77.00
C GLU A 13 2.96 -98.58 -77.28
N ILE A 14 3.45 -98.29 -78.50
CA ILE A 14 3.76 -96.93 -78.95
C ILE A 14 2.48 -96.12 -79.17
N GLU A 15 1.43 -96.71 -79.75
CA GLU A 15 0.12 -96.06 -79.89
C GLU A 15 -0.51 -95.75 -78.53
N ASP A 16 -0.44 -96.68 -77.58
CA ASP A 16 -0.97 -96.48 -76.22
C ASP A 16 -0.18 -95.38 -75.48
N LYS A 17 1.16 -95.34 -75.62
CA LYS A 17 2.00 -94.26 -75.07
C LYS A 17 1.73 -92.92 -75.75
N LEU A 18 1.56 -92.90 -77.07
CA LEU A 18 1.22 -91.69 -77.83
C LEU A 18 -0.12 -91.13 -77.38
N LYS A 19 -1.12 -92.01 -77.21
CA LYS A 19 -2.44 -91.63 -76.72
C LYS A 19 -2.39 -91.12 -75.29
N GLN A 20 -1.59 -91.75 -74.43
CA GLN A 20 -1.40 -91.29 -73.05
C GLN A 20 -0.65 -89.95 -72.99
N GLU A 21 0.35 -89.72 -73.83
CA GLU A 21 1.02 -88.42 -73.99
C GLU A 21 0.06 -87.35 -74.53
N GLU A 22 -0.80 -87.67 -75.50
CA GLU A 22 -1.85 -86.76 -76.00
C GLU A 22 -2.85 -86.39 -74.90
N GLU A 23 -3.31 -87.36 -74.10
CA GLU A 23 -4.19 -87.11 -72.95
C GLU A 23 -3.49 -86.23 -71.91
N THR A 24 -2.21 -86.50 -71.61
CA THR A 24 -1.44 -85.71 -70.63
C THR A 24 -1.18 -84.29 -71.13
N LEU A 25 -0.86 -84.13 -72.42
CA LEU A 25 -0.71 -82.82 -73.06
C LEU A 25 -2.03 -82.03 -73.06
N SER A 26 -3.15 -82.68 -73.33
CA SER A 26 -4.47 -82.03 -73.27
C SER A 26 -4.78 -81.55 -71.85
N PHE A 27 -4.50 -82.37 -70.82
CA PHE A 27 -4.67 -81.99 -69.43
C PHE A 27 -3.78 -80.81 -69.03
N ILE A 28 -2.51 -80.81 -69.42
CA ILE A 28 -1.59 -79.69 -69.14
C ILE A 28 -2.05 -78.43 -69.85
N ARG A 29 -2.54 -78.53 -71.10
CA ARG A 29 -3.12 -77.40 -71.83
C ARG A 29 -4.32 -76.82 -71.12
N ASP A 30 -5.26 -77.65 -70.70
CA ASP A 30 -6.46 -77.22 -69.97
C ASP A 30 -6.10 -76.58 -68.63
N SER A 31 -5.10 -77.11 -67.93
CA SER A 31 -4.62 -76.55 -66.67
C SER A 31 -3.90 -75.22 -66.87
N LEU A 32 -3.14 -75.07 -67.96
CA LEU A 32 -2.50 -73.81 -68.34
C LEU A 32 -3.55 -72.76 -68.71
N GLU A 33 -4.59 -73.13 -69.46
CA GLU A 33 -5.69 -72.24 -69.83
C GLU A 33 -6.50 -71.79 -68.61
N LYS A 34 -6.76 -72.70 -67.66
CA LYS A 34 -7.35 -72.33 -66.36
C LYS A 34 -6.46 -71.34 -65.58
N SER A 35 -5.15 -71.56 -65.59
CA SER A 35 -4.19 -70.68 -64.90
C SER A 35 -4.07 -69.31 -65.57
N ASP A 36 -4.14 -69.25 -66.91
CA ASP A 36 -4.17 -68.01 -67.69
C ASP A 36 -5.49 -67.24 -67.42
N GLN A 37 -6.62 -67.94 -67.35
CA GLN A 37 -7.90 -67.33 -66.99
C GLN A 37 -7.90 -66.76 -65.56
N LEU A 38 -7.31 -67.48 -64.60
CA LEU A 38 -7.09 -66.98 -63.23
C LEU A 38 -6.22 -65.73 -63.20
N THR A 39 -5.15 -65.71 -64.00
CA THR A 39 -4.25 -64.56 -64.12
C THR A 39 -4.97 -63.37 -64.73
N LYS A 40 -5.75 -63.56 -65.80
CA LYS A 40 -6.62 -62.53 -66.40
C LYS A 40 -7.64 -61.98 -65.41
N ASN A 41 -8.25 -62.86 -64.60
CA ASN A 41 -9.18 -62.44 -63.56
C ASN A 41 -8.48 -61.59 -62.49
N MET A 42 -7.27 -61.97 -62.05
CA MET A 42 -6.47 -61.18 -61.10
C MET A 42 -6.10 -59.80 -61.68
N VAL A 43 -5.64 -59.75 -62.93
CA VAL A 43 -5.32 -58.48 -63.61
C VAL A 43 -6.57 -57.59 -63.71
N SER A 44 -7.72 -58.16 -64.06
CA SER A 44 -8.98 -57.43 -64.12
C SER A 44 -9.37 -56.83 -62.75
N ILE A 45 -9.24 -57.61 -61.67
CA ILE A 45 -9.49 -57.14 -60.31
C ILE A 45 -8.55 -55.98 -59.95
N LEU A 46 -7.25 -56.13 -60.21
CA LEU A 46 -6.25 -55.10 -59.94
C LEU A 46 -6.52 -53.81 -60.73
N SER A 47 -6.81 -53.90 -62.02
CA SER A 47 -7.20 -52.74 -62.83
C SER A 47 -8.46 -52.06 -62.30
N SER A 48 -9.42 -52.83 -61.76
CA SER A 48 -10.61 -52.27 -61.12
C SER A 48 -10.27 -51.51 -59.83
N PHE A 49 -9.34 -52.03 -59.02
CA PHE A 49 -8.88 -51.38 -57.80
C PHE A 49 -8.11 -50.11 -58.10
N GLU A 50 -7.21 -50.15 -59.08
CA GLU A 50 -6.46 -48.98 -59.54
C GLU A 50 -7.41 -47.87 -60.03
N SER A 51 -8.40 -48.22 -60.86
CA SER A 51 -9.41 -47.25 -61.31
C SER A 51 -10.21 -46.64 -60.15
N ARG A 52 -10.57 -47.44 -59.14
CA ARG A 52 -11.28 -46.97 -57.95
C ARG A 52 -10.41 -46.09 -57.06
N LEU A 53 -9.15 -46.45 -56.87
CA LEU A 53 -8.17 -45.65 -56.12
C LEU A 53 -7.93 -44.32 -56.78
N MET A 54 -7.73 -44.30 -58.10
CA MET A 54 -7.55 -43.06 -58.85
C MET A 54 -8.77 -42.14 -58.74
N LYS A 55 -9.99 -42.68 -58.83
CA LYS A 55 -11.24 -41.91 -58.61
C LYS A 55 -11.34 -41.37 -57.18
N LEU A 56 -10.95 -42.18 -56.19
CA LEU A 56 -10.96 -41.79 -54.79
C LEU A 56 -9.95 -40.67 -54.53
N GLU A 57 -8.73 -40.80 -55.02
CA GLU A 57 -7.67 -39.81 -54.91
C GLU A 57 -8.07 -38.47 -55.55
N ASN A 58 -8.61 -38.53 -56.77
CA ASN A 58 -9.14 -37.35 -57.46
C ASN A 58 -10.31 -36.69 -56.73
N SER A 59 -11.05 -37.43 -55.88
CA SER A 59 -12.12 -36.88 -55.06
C SER A 59 -11.63 -36.35 -53.71
N ILE A 60 -10.65 -37.01 -53.08
CA ILE A 60 -10.21 -36.72 -51.72
C ILE A 60 -9.23 -35.53 -51.68
N ILE A 61 -8.29 -35.46 -52.62
CA ILE A 61 -7.27 -34.39 -52.64
C ILE A 61 -7.92 -32.99 -52.73
N PRO A 62 -8.90 -32.72 -53.60
CA PRO A 62 -9.55 -31.41 -53.66
C PRO A 62 -10.30 -31.08 -52.37
N VAL A 63 -10.95 -32.06 -51.75
CA VAL A 63 -11.65 -31.88 -50.47
C VAL A 63 -10.66 -31.48 -49.38
N HIS A 64 -9.54 -32.20 -49.21
CA HIS A 64 -8.52 -31.82 -48.24
C HIS A 64 -7.96 -30.41 -48.49
N LYS A 65 -7.67 -30.05 -49.75
CA LYS A 65 -7.21 -28.70 -50.09
C LYS A 65 -8.26 -27.64 -49.76
N GLN A 66 -9.53 -27.90 -50.06
CA GLN A 66 -10.63 -27.00 -49.72
C GLN A 66 -10.80 -26.88 -48.21
N THR A 67 -10.71 -27.97 -47.46
CA THR A 67 -10.78 -27.97 -45.99
C THR A 67 -9.61 -27.19 -45.38
N GLU A 68 -8.39 -27.38 -45.88
CA GLU A 68 -7.21 -26.65 -45.40
C GLU A 68 -7.33 -25.15 -45.68
N ASN A 69 -7.79 -24.77 -46.89
CA ASN A 69 -8.04 -23.37 -47.21
C ASN A 69 -9.15 -22.77 -46.34
N LEU A 70 -10.19 -23.54 -46.03
CA LEU A 70 -11.26 -23.11 -45.12
C LEU A 70 -10.73 -22.89 -43.70
N GLN A 71 -9.85 -23.78 -43.20
CA GLN A 71 -9.20 -23.62 -41.90
C GLN A 71 -8.32 -22.35 -41.86
N ARG A 72 -7.51 -22.11 -42.91
CA ARG A 72 -6.72 -20.88 -43.01
C ARG A 72 -7.60 -19.63 -43.03
N LEU A 73 -8.72 -19.68 -43.75
CA LEU A 73 -9.68 -18.58 -43.78
C LEU A 73 -10.29 -18.35 -42.38
N GLN A 74 -10.69 -19.43 -41.70
CA GLN A 74 -11.20 -19.36 -40.34
C GLN A 74 -10.20 -18.72 -39.38
N GLU A 75 -8.94 -19.17 -39.38
CA GLU A 75 -7.89 -18.59 -38.53
C GLU A 75 -7.66 -17.10 -38.82
N ASN A 76 -7.72 -16.68 -40.09
CA ASN A 76 -7.57 -15.28 -40.46
C ASN A 76 -8.75 -14.44 -39.94
N VAL A 77 -9.98 -14.97 -40.02
CA VAL A 77 -11.17 -14.33 -39.46
C VAL A 77 -11.06 -14.22 -37.95
N GLU A 78 -10.65 -15.27 -37.25
CA GLU A 78 -10.47 -15.26 -35.78
C GLU A 78 -9.39 -14.26 -35.35
N LYS A 79 -8.25 -14.19 -36.05
CA LYS A 79 -7.20 -13.19 -35.79
C LYS A 79 -7.70 -11.77 -36.01
N THR A 80 -8.50 -11.55 -37.06
CA THR A 80 -9.07 -10.23 -37.37
C THR A 80 -10.08 -9.82 -36.29
N LEU A 81 -10.95 -10.73 -35.85
CA LEU A 81 -11.89 -10.49 -34.75
C LEU A 81 -11.16 -10.15 -33.46
N SER A 82 -10.12 -10.91 -33.09
CA SER A 82 -9.31 -10.63 -31.90
C SER A 82 -8.62 -9.27 -31.96
N CYS A 83 -8.13 -8.86 -33.14
CA CYS A 83 -7.56 -7.54 -33.35
C CYS A 83 -8.61 -6.43 -33.18
N LEU A 84 -9.81 -6.61 -33.76
CA LEU A 84 -10.91 -5.66 -33.62
C LEU A 84 -11.37 -5.53 -32.17
N ASP A 85 -11.53 -6.65 -31.45
CA ASP A 85 -11.88 -6.64 -30.02
C ASP A 85 -10.82 -5.91 -29.18
N HIS A 86 -9.54 -6.09 -29.51
CA HIS A 86 -8.45 -5.37 -28.85
C HIS A 86 -8.56 -3.86 -29.06
N VAL A 87 -8.81 -3.40 -30.29
CA VAL A 87 -9.00 -1.97 -30.59
C VAL A 87 -10.23 -1.42 -29.89
N ILE A 88 -11.38 -2.10 -29.98
CA ILE A 88 -12.64 -1.70 -29.35
C ILE A 88 -12.47 -1.56 -27.84
N SER A 89 -11.67 -2.44 -27.21
CA SER A 89 -11.43 -2.37 -25.76
C SER A 89 -10.88 -1.02 -25.31
N TYR A 90 -9.98 -0.38 -26.06
CA TYR A 90 -9.42 0.93 -25.72
C TYR A 90 -10.44 2.07 -25.77
N TYR A 91 -11.43 1.99 -26.65
CA TYR A 91 -12.52 2.97 -26.73
C TYR A 91 -13.47 2.88 -25.52
N HIS A 92 -13.58 1.71 -24.89
CA HIS A 92 -14.39 1.52 -23.69
C HIS A 92 -13.66 1.89 -22.39
N VAL A 93 -12.32 1.87 -22.37
CA VAL A 93 -11.51 2.14 -21.15
C VAL A 93 -11.94 3.41 -20.43
N ALA A 94 -12.16 4.51 -21.17
CA ALA A 94 -12.59 5.77 -20.56
C ALA A 94 -13.92 5.64 -19.82
N SER A 95 -14.91 4.94 -20.39
CA SER A 95 -16.23 4.75 -19.77
C SER A 95 -16.17 3.79 -18.59
N ASP A 96 -15.45 2.68 -18.74
CA ASP A 96 -15.41 1.61 -17.74
C ASP A 96 -14.66 2.03 -16.47
N THR A 97 -13.61 2.84 -16.63
CA THR A 97 -12.78 3.29 -15.51
C THR A 97 -13.26 4.61 -14.89
N GLU A 98 -14.09 5.39 -15.58
CA GLU A 98 -14.54 6.72 -15.11
C GLU A 98 -15.22 6.67 -13.74
N LYS A 99 -16.03 5.63 -13.48
CA LYS A 99 -16.66 5.44 -12.17
C LYS A 99 -15.63 5.24 -11.06
N ILE A 100 -14.62 4.39 -11.29
CA ILE A 100 -13.57 4.08 -10.31
C ILE A 100 -12.74 5.33 -10.03
N ILE A 101 -12.35 6.06 -11.08
CA ILE A 101 -11.58 7.31 -10.95
C ILE A 101 -12.38 8.37 -10.18
N ARG A 102 -13.68 8.49 -10.42
CA ARG A 102 -14.53 9.46 -9.74
C ARG A 102 -14.70 9.18 -8.25
N GLU A 103 -14.81 7.91 -7.87
CA GLU A 103 -15.02 7.52 -6.48
C GLU A 103 -13.72 7.55 -5.64
N GLY A 104 -12.55 7.51 -6.28
CA GLY A 104 -11.25 7.66 -5.64
C GLY A 104 -10.64 6.35 -5.09
N PRO A 105 -9.34 6.40 -4.71
CA PRO A 105 -8.55 5.22 -4.32
C PRO A 105 -8.78 4.75 -2.88
N THR A 106 -9.50 5.51 -2.04
CA THR A 106 -9.65 5.23 -0.60
C THR A 106 -10.16 3.81 -0.34
N GLY A 107 -9.36 2.99 0.34
CA GLY A 107 -9.72 1.62 0.73
C GLY A 107 -9.66 0.56 -0.38
N ARG A 108 -9.27 0.94 -1.61
CA ARG A 108 -9.15 0.02 -2.77
C ARG A 108 -8.06 0.47 -3.74
N LEU A 109 -6.89 0.78 -3.19
CA LEU A 109 -5.76 1.32 -3.96
C LEU A 109 -5.36 0.41 -5.12
N GLU A 110 -5.28 -0.91 -4.92
CA GLU A 110 -4.87 -1.86 -5.97
C GLU A 110 -5.82 -1.88 -7.18
N GLU A 111 -7.14 -1.90 -6.94
CA GLU A 111 -8.14 -1.83 -8.02
C GLU A 111 -8.04 -0.50 -8.78
N TYR A 112 -7.80 0.59 -8.04
CA TYR A 112 -7.63 1.91 -8.60
C TYR A 112 -6.37 2.01 -9.47
N LEU A 113 -5.23 1.51 -9.00
CA LEU A 113 -3.99 1.46 -9.76
C LEU A 113 -4.10 0.55 -11.00
N GLY A 114 -4.84 -0.56 -10.90
CA GLY A 114 -5.17 -1.41 -12.05
C GLY A 114 -5.97 -0.65 -13.11
N SER A 115 -6.94 0.16 -12.70
CA SER A 115 -7.70 1.06 -13.58
C SER A 115 -6.80 2.13 -14.21
N MET A 116 -5.90 2.73 -13.43
CA MET A 116 -4.92 3.71 -13.92
C MET A 116 -3.97 3.11 -14.96
N ALA A 117 -3.52 1.87 -14.77
CA ALA A 117 -2.68 1.16 -15.75
C ALA A 117 -3.43 0.87 -17.05
N LYS A 118 -4.73 0.55 -16.99
CA LYS A 118 -5.57 0.41 -18.19
C LYS A 118 -5.72 1.73 -18.95
N ILE A 119 -5.94 2.83 -18.22
CA ILE A 119 -6.01 4.17 -18.81
C ILE A 119 -4.68 4.54 -19.46
N GLN A 120 -3.55 4.28 -18.79
CA GLN A 120 -2.21 4.54 -19.32
C GLN A 120 -1.96 3.79 -20.64
N LYS A 121 -2.29 2.49 -20.69
CA LYS A 121 -2.20 1.71 -21.95
C LYS A 121 -3.07 2.28 -23.06
N ALA A 122 -4.28 2.77 -22.73
CA ALA A 122 -5.14 3.43 -23.72
C ALA A 122 -4.53 4.75 -24.21
N VAL A 123 -3.90 5.54 -23.33
CA VAL A 123 -3.19 6.77 -23.71
C VAL A 123 -2.05 6.46 -24.69
N GLU A 124 -1.22 5.44 -24.39
CA GLU A 124 -0.14 4.99 -25.28
C GLU A 124 -0.69 4.53 -26.63
N TYR A 125 -1.72 3.69 -26.63
CA TYR A 125 -2.39 3.22 -27.84
C TYR A 125 -2.89 4.38 -28.72
N PHE A 126 -3.61 5.35 -28.13
CA PHE A 126 -4.13 6.48 -28.89
C PHE A 126 -3.03 7.47 -29.31
N GLN A 127 -1.94 7.61 -28.54
CA GLN A 127 -0.79 8.44 -28.94
C GLN A 127 -0.11 7.88 -30.20
N ASP A 128 0.07 6.57 -30.27
CA ASP A 128 0.77 5.92 -31.38
C ASP A 128 -0.11 5.82 -32.64
N ASN A 129 -1.41 5.58 -32.48
CA ASN A 129 -2.31 5.30 -33.60
C ASN A 129 -3.17 6.50 -34.03
N SER A 130 -3.49 7.44 -33.14
CA SER A 130 -4.43 8.55 -33.40
C SER A 130 -4.18 9.77 -32.49
N PRO A 131 -3.06 10.50 -32.70
CA PRO A 131 -2.54 11.49 -31.76
C PRO A 131 -3.40 12.75 -31.55
N ASP A 132 -4.36 13.03 -32.44
CA ASP A 132 -5.25 14.21 -32.36
C ASP A 132 -6.74 13.83 -32.18
N SER A 133 -6.98 12.62 -31.67
CA SER A 133 -8.34 12.13 -31.44
C SER A 133 -8.98 12.74 -30.17
N PRO A 134 -10.30 13.00 -30.17
CA PRO A 134 -11.01 13.43 -28.97
C PRO A 134 -10.98 12.36 -27.87
N GLU A 135 -10.88 11.09 -28.24
CA GLU A 135 -10.73 9.96 -27.31
C GLU A 135 -9.43 10.06 -26.53
N LEU A 136 -8.31 10.40 -27.20
CA LEU A 136 -7.03 10.63 -26.53
C LEU A 136 -7.13 11.72 -25.47
N ASN A 137 -7.78 12.84 -25.81
CA ASN A 137 -7.98 13.94 -24.88
C ASN A 137 -8.83 13.52 -23.67
N LYS A 138 -9.88 12.72 -23.91
CA LYS A 138 -10.72 12.16 -22.83
C LYS A 138 -9.92 11.25 -21.89
N VAL A 139 -9.15 10.29 -22.41
CA VAL A 139 -8.35 9.38 -21.56
C VAL A 139 -7.21 10.11 -20.83
N LYS A 140 -6.56 11.09 -21.47
CA LYS A 140 -5.54 11.93 -20.82
C LYS A 140 -6.13 12.73 -19.67
N LEU A 141 -7.28 13.38 -19.87
CA LEU A 141 -7.94 14.13 -18.80
C LEU A 141 -8.35 13.21 -17.64
N LEU A 142 -8.85 12.01 -17.95
CA LEU A 142 -9.22 11.03 -16.94
C LEU A 142 -8.00 10.55 -16.15
N PHE A 143 -6.87 10.31 -16.83
CA PHE A 143 -5.60 9.97 -16.20
C PHE A 143 -5.11 11.09 -15.26
N GLU A 144 -5.20 12.35 -15.70
CA GLU A 144 -4.79 13.50 -14.88
C GLU A 144 -5.65 13.66 -13.62
N ARG A 145 -6.98 13.55 -13.74
CA ARG A 145 -7.88 13.49 -12.59
C ARG A 145 -7.55 12.32 -11.67
N GLY A 146 -7.15 11.20 -12.28
CA GLY A 146 -6.73 10.00 -11.58
C GLY A 146 -5.50 10.25 -10.69
N LYS A 147 -4.53 11.00 -11.21
CA LYS A 147 -3.32 11.45 -10.51
C LYS A 147 -3.62 12.39 -9.35
N GLU A 148 -4.41 13.43 -9.59
CA GLU A 148 -4.81 14.39 -8.56
C GLU A 148 -5.50 13.69 -7.37
N SER A 149 -6.28 12.64 -7.65
CA SER A 149 -6.94 11.84 -6.61
C SER A 149 -5.95 11.01 -5.79
N LEU A 150 -4.87 10.51 -6.40
CA LEU A 150 -3.80 9.81 -5.68
C LEU A 150 -2.98 10.76 -4.81
N GLU A 151 -2.66 11.96 -5.30
CA GLU A 151 -2.01 13.00 -4.50
C GLU A 151 -2.86 13.44 -3.30
N SER A 152 -4.17 13.58 -3.52
CA SER A 152 -5.14 13.89 -2.46
C SER A 152 -5.23 12.75 -1.43
N GLU A 153 -5.27 11.49 -1.87
CA GLU A 153 -5.29 10.34 -0.96
C GLU A 153 -3.98 10.24 -0.17
N PHE A 154 -2.82 10.45 -0.79
CA PHE A 154 -1.54 10.50 -0.08
C PHE A 154 -1.57 11.54 1.05
N ARG A 155 -2.01 12.77 0.73
CA ARG A 155 -2.17 13.83 1.75
C ARG A 155 -3.15 13.42 2.85
N SER A 156 -4.28 12.82 2.48
CA SER A 156 -5.31 12.36 3.40
C SER A 156 -4.80 11.30 4.36
N LEU A 157 -4.12 10.27 3.86
CA LEU A 157 -3.51 9.20 4.64
C LEU A 157 -2.46 9.75 5.62
N MET A 158 -1.55 10.59 5.10
CA MET A 158 -0.51 11.23 5.93
C MET A 158 -1.12 12.09 7.03
N THR A 159 -2.11 12.92 6.72
CA THR A 159 -2.75 13.83 7.68
C THR A 159 -3.56 13.08 8.73
N ARG A 160 -4.29 12.02 8.33
CA ARG A 160 -5.18 11.26 9.21
C ARG A 160 -4.42 10.35 10.18
N HIS A 161 -3.31 9.77 9.73
CA HIS A 161 -2.60 8.74 10.49
C HIS A 161 -1.31 9.22 11.15
N SER A 162 -0.72 10.35 10.73
CA SER A 162 0.45 10.91 11.43
C SER A 162 0.01 11.54 12.76
N LYS A 163 0.28 10.87 13.87
CA LYS A 163 -0.08 11.34 15.22
C LYS A 163 1.14 11.88 15.96
N VAL A 164 0.88 12.78 16.90
CA VAL A 164 1.89 13.27 17.85
C VAL A 164 2.25 12.14 18.81
N VAL A 165 3.54 11.94 19.06
CA VAL A 165 4.03 10.93 20.00
C VAL A 165 3.81 11.44 21.43
N SER A 166 3.22 10.62 22.29
CA SER A 166 2.91 11.04 23.65
C SER A 166 4.19 11.20 24.49
N PRO A 167 4.24 12.16 25.44
CA PRO A 167 5.41 12.35 26.31
C PRO A 167 5.89 11.09 27.04
N VAL A 168 4.97 10.24 27.51
CA VAL A 168 5.30 8.99 28.22
C VAL A 168 6.09 8.04 27.32
N LEU A 169 5.58 7.75 26.11
CA LEU A 169 6.28 6.92 25.13
C LEU A 169 7.65 7.49 24.74
N ILE A 170 7.78 8.82 24.66
CA ILE A 170 9.08 9.44 24.37
C ILE A 170 10.07 9.19 25.50
N LEU A 171 9.63 9.29 26.76
CA LEU A 171 10.47 8.99 27.93
C LEU A 171 10.88 7.52 27.95
N ASP A 172 9.95 6.59 27.68
CA ASP A 172 10.27 5.16 27.59
C ASP A 172 11.33 4.87 26.52
N LEU A 173 11.25 5.53 25.36
CA LEU A 173 12.23 5.43 24.27
C LEU A 173 13.62 5.99 24.64
N ILE A 174 13.69 7.01 25.49
CA ILE A 174 14.96 7.60 25.93
C ILE A 174 15.55 6.78 27.09
N SER A 175 14.71 6.27 28.00
CA SER A 175 15.13 5.49 29.16
C SER A 175 15.60 4.07 28.82
N GLY A 176 15.17 3.50 27.69
CA GLY A 176 15.62 2.18 27.22
C GLY A 176 17.09 2.10 26.78
N GLU A 177 17.87 3.18 26.87
CA GLU A 177 19.26 3.26 26.40
C GLU A 177 20.31 2.93 27.50
N ASP A 178 19.90 2.80 28.77
CA ASP A 178 20.81 2.51 29.89
C ASP A 178 21.18 1.01 30.02
N ASP A 179 20.50 0.10 29.33
CA ASP A 179 20.82 -1.33 29.33
C ASP A 179 21.54 -1.72 28.01
N LEU A 180 22.86 -1.93 28.12
CA LEU A 180 23.79 -2.39 27.07
C LEU A 180 23.54 -3.84 26.59
N GLU A 181 22.35 -4.39 26.79
CA GLU A 181 21.97 -5.70 26.30
C GLU A 181 21.01 -5.55 25.14
N VAL A 182 21.37 -6.12 23.99
CA VAL A 182 20.63 -6.28 22.73
C VAL A 182 19.11 -6.37 22.93
N GLN A 183 18.45 -5.23 23.18
CA GLN A 183 17.02 -5.12 23.05
C GLN A 183 16.78 -4.88 21.58
N GLU A 184 16.04 -5.81 20.98
CA GLU A 184 15.36 -5.65 19.72
C GLU A 184 14.65 -4.29 19.79
N GLU A 185 15.25 -3.27 19.15
CA GLU A 185 14.82 -1.87 19.23
C GLU A 185 13.40 -1.84 18.67
N VAL A 186 12.39 -1.88 19.55
CA VAL A 186 10.98 -1.93 19.14
C VAL A 186 10.72 -0.66 18.32
N PRO A 187 10.56 -0.77 16.99
CA PRO A 187 10.50 0.42 16.15
C PRO A 187 9.25 1.19 16.52
N LEU A 188 9.39 2.51 16.69
CA LEU A 188 8.23 3.37 16.91
C LEU A 188 7.33 3.33 15.66
N GLU A 189 6.16 2.71 15.79
CA GLU A 189 5.16 2.63 14.72
C GLU A 189 4.48 3.99 14.50
N HIS A 190 4.96 4.72 13.48
CA HIS A 190 4.41 6.03 13.13
C HIS A 190 3.08 5.98 12.38
N LEU A 191 2.85 4.89 11.64
CA LEU A 191 1.69 4.67 10.79
C LEU A 191 1.28 3.18 10.93
N PRO A 192 -0.03 2.86 10.86
CA PRO A 192 -0.45 1.47 10.74
C PRO A 192 0.13 0.82 9.49
N GLU A 193 0.53 -0.45 9.57
CA GLU A 193 1.19 -1.19 8.48
C GLU A 193 0.42 -1.11 7.15
N SER A 194 -0.91 -1.27 7.17
CA SER A 194 -1.72 -1.17 5.95
C SER A 194 -1.65 0.22 5.30
N VAL A 195 -1.60 1.28 6.12
CA VAL A 195 -1.50 2.67 5.64
C VAL A 195 -0.09 2.96 5.11
N LEU A 196 0.94 2.43 5.78
CA LEU A 196 2.32 2.56 5.31
C LEU A 196 2.46 1.95 3.91
N GLN A 197 1.96 0.74 3.72
CA GLN A 197 2.00 0.08 2.42
C GLN A 197 1.28 0.88 1.32
N ASP A 198 0.10 1.45 1.62
CA ASP A 198 -0.63 2.30 0.67
C ASP A 198 0.14 3.59 0.34
N VAL A 199 0.68 4.27 1.35
CA VAL A 199 1.49 5.49 1.18
C VAL A 199 2.74 5.22 0.34
N VAL A 200 3.42 4.09 0.59
CA VAL A 200 4.61 3.67 -0.17
C VAL A 200 4.25 3.36 -1.62
N ARG A 201 3.15 2.63 -1.88
CA ARG A 201 2.68 2.34 -3.24
C ARG A 201 2.32 3.62 -3.99
N ILE A 202 1.57 4.54 -3.36
CA ILE A 202 1.22 5.82 -3.96
C ILE A 202 2.47 6.65 -4.23
N SER A 203 3.43 6.71 -3.30
CA SER A 203 4.69 7.43 -3.48
C SER A 203 5.47 6.92 -4.69
N ARG A 204 5.69 5.60 -4.80
CA ARG A 204 6.38 5.00 -5.95
C ARG A 204 5.66 5.32 -7.26
N TRP A 205 4.34 5.21 -7.27
CA TRP A 205 3.54 5.51 -8.45
C TRP A 205 3.62 6.99 -8.85
N LEU A 206 3.57 7.93 -7.89
CA LEU A 206 3.70 9.36 -8.15
C LEU A 206 5.11 9.77 -8.59
N VAL A 207 6.14 9.00 -8.24
CA VAL A 207 7.51 9.24 -8.73
C VAL A 207 7.64 8.90 -10.21
N GLU A 208 6.97 7.84 -10.66
CA GLU A 208 7.00 7.40 -12.05
C GLU A 208 6.07 8.23 -12.95
N TYR A 209 4.87 8.57 -12.46
CA TYR A 209 3.79 9.17 -13.27
C TYR A 209 3.38 10.59 -12.86
N GLY A 210 3.94 11.13 -11.77
CA GLY A 210 3.61 12.46 -11.26
C GLY A 210 4.14 13.60 -12.12
N ARG A 211 3.43 14.73 -12.12
CA ARG A 211 3.85 15.96 -12.82
C ARG A 211 4.96 16.70 -12.06
N ASN A 212 4.94 16.59 -10.73
CA ASN A 212 5.86 17.25 -9.83
C ASN A 212 6.12 16.35 -8.60
N GLN A 213 7.04 16.80 -7.74
CA GLN A 213 7.41 16.09 -6.52
C GLN A 213 6.76 16.73 -5.28
N ASP A 214 5.64 17.44 -5.44
CA ASP A 214 5.03 18.20 -4.34
C ASP A 214 4.50 17.31 -3.23
N PHE A 215 4.18 16.04 -3.51
CA PHE A 215 3.82 15.07 -2.47
C PHE A 215 4.95 14.89 -1.44
N MET A 216 6.23 15.04 -1.83
CA MET A 216 7.36 15.02 -0.90
C MET A 216 7.34 16.25 0.02
N ASN A 217 6.92 17.41 -0.51
CA ASN A 217 6.71 18.62 0.29
C ASN A 217 5.60 18.43 1.32
N VAL A 218 4.50 17.81 0.90
CA VAL A 218 3.39 17.45 1.78
C VAL A 218 3.84 16.48 2.88
N TYR A 219 4.62 15.46 2.51
CA TYR A 219 5.17 14.49 3.45
C TYR A 219 5.97 15.17 4.55
N TYR A 220 7.03 15.90 4.20
CA TYR A 220 7.89 16.48 5.24
C TYR A 220 7.18 17.56 6.05
N GLN A 221 6.26 18.34 5.46
CA GLN A 221 5.50 19.35 6.20
C GLN A 221 4.62 18.73 7.29
N ILE A 222 3.90 17.65 6.96
CA ILE A 222 3.06 16.94 7.91
C ILE A 222 3.92 16.31 9.01
N ARG A 223 4.95 15.54 8.63
CA ARG A 223 5.84 14.86 9.59
C ARG A 223 6.60 15.85 10.48
N SER A 224 7.14 16.93 9.92
CA SER A 224 7.79 18.01 10.65
C SER A 224 6.88 18.65 11.70
N SER A 225 5.62 18.92 11.34
CA SER A 225 4.61 19.44 12.29
C SER A 225 4.35 18.47 13.44
N GLN A 226 4.26 17.17 13.17
CA GLN A 226 4.02 16.17 14.22
C GLN A 226 5.23 15.98 15.12
N LEU A 227 6.44 15.99 14.56
CA LEU A 227 7.70 15.96 15.30
C LEU A 227 7.84 17.17 16.24
N ASP A 228 7.64 18.39 15.72
CA ASP A 228 7.70 19.64 16.49
C ASP A 228 6.66 19.65 17.63
N ARG A 229 5.42 19.23 17.35
CA ARG A 229 4.37 19.10 18.37
C ARG A 229 4.70 18.06 19.44
N SER A 230 5.36 16.96 19.08
CA SER A 230 5.76 15.90 20.02
C SER A 230 6.78 16.43 21.03
N ILE A 231 7.79 17.17 20.54
CA ILE A 231 8.82 17.80 21.36
C ILE A 231 8.22 18.89 22.25
N LYS A 232 7.36 19.77 21.70
CA LYS A 232 6.66 20.79 22.49
C LYS A 232 5.74 20.17 23.55
N GLY A 233 5.09 19.06 23.22
CA GLY A 233 4.26 18.29 24.15
C GLY A 233 5.08 17.73 25.32
N LEU A 234 6.28 17.22 25.05
CA LEU A 234 7.22 16.77 26.09
C LEU A 234 7.68 17.92 26.99
N LYS A 235 8.08 19.06 26.40
CA LYS A 235 8.46 20.25 27.17
C LYS A 235 7.35 20.72 28.11
N GLU A 236 6.11 20.74 27.61
CA GLU A 236 4.93 21.11 28.41
C GLU A 236 4.61 20.08 29.50
N HIS A 237 4.87 18.78 29.24
CA HIS A 237 4.72 17.73 30.24
C HIS A 237 5.63 17.97 31.45
N PHE A 238 6.92 18.29 31.24
CA PHE A 238 7.82 18.65 32.33
C PHE A 238 7.34 19.89 33.08
N ARG A 239 6.94 20.97 32.38
CA ARG A 239 6.42 22.20 33.01
C ARG A 239 5.20 21.94 33.91
N LYS A 240 4.31 21.03 33.51
CA LYS A 240 3.13 20.62 34.29
C LYS A 240 3.49 19.74 35.49
N SER A 241 4.42 18.81 35.32
CA SER A 241 4.91 17.96 36.41
C SER A 241 5.58 18.78 37.52
N SER A 242 6.31 19.84 37.14
CA SER A 242 6.97 20.74 38.09
C SER A 242 6.00 21.66 38.84
N SER A 243 4.88 22.04 38.22
CA SER A 243 3.82 22.84 38.86
C SER A 243 2.83 22.02 39.68
N SER A 244 2.83 20.69 39.52
CA SER A 244 2.04 19.74 40.33
C SER A 244 2.67 19.40 41.69
N SER A 245 3.84 19.96 42.01
CA SER A 245 4.49 19.80 43.33
C SER A 245 3.76 20.51 44.49
N GLY A 246 2.61 21.13 44.23
CA GLY A 246 1.66 21.59 45.26
C GLY A 246 0.77 20.45 45.76
N VAL A 247 1.23 19.74 46.80
CA VAL A 247 0.49 18.91 47.77
C VAL A 247 -1.00 18.63 47.45
N PRO A 248 -1.41 17.38 47.11
CA PRO A 248 -2.81 17.01 47.25
C PRO A 248 -3.13 16.88 48.74
N TYR A 249 -3.89 17.83 49.27
CA TYR A 249 -4.43 17.78 50.63
C TYR A 249 -5.33 16.53 50.74
N SER A 250 -4.79 15.45 51.32
CA SER A 250 -5.58 14.29 51.71
C SER A 250 -6.41 14.67 52.94
N PRO A 251 -7.74 14.50 52.94
CA PRO A 251 -8.56 14.78 54.12
C PRO A 251 -8.16 13.81 55.24
N ALA A 252 -7.72 14.35 56.37
CA ALA A 252 -7.37 13.60 57.55
C ALA A 252 -8.54 12.73 58.03
N ILE A 253 -8.27 11.44 58.21
CA ILE A 253 -9.11 10.48 58.94
C ILE A 253 -8.83 10.66 60.45
N PRO A 254 -9.82 10.96 61.30
CA PRO A 254 -9.66 10.83 62.74
C PRO A 254 -9.99 9.40 63.18
N ASN A 255 -9.06 8.75 63.87
CA ASN A 255 -9.21 7.37 64.33
C ASN A 255 -9.57 7.30 65.83
N LYS A 256 -10.67 6.57 66.10
CA LYS A 256 -11.03 5.74 67.28
C LYS A 256 -11.49 6.38 68.60
N ARG A 257 -12.71 5.96 69.02
CA ARG A 257 -12.93 5.18 70.26
C ARG A 257 -14.04 4.12 70.10
N LYS A 258 -13.78 2.97 70.73
CA LYS A 258 -14.57 1.72 70.96
C LYS A 258 -15.78 2.04 71.87
N ASP A 259 -16.97 1.40 71.81
CA ASP A 259 -17.28 0.02 72.22
C ASP A 259 -18.67 -0.47 71.70
N THR A 260 -18.86 -1.78 71.86
CA THR A 260 -19.78 -2.80 71.29
C THR A 260 -21.30 -2.76 71.71
N PRO A 261 -22.15 -3.78 71.48
CA PRO A 261 -22.81 -4.21 70.22
C PRO A 261 -24.34 -4.50 70.37
N THR A 262 -25.22 -4.24 69.40
CA THR A 262 -26.51 -5.01 69.34
C THR A 262 -27.25 -5.01 68.00
N LYS A 263 -27.55 -6.25 67.55
CA LYS A 263 -28.73 -6.78 66.81
C LYS A 263 -29.25 -6.10 65.52
N LYS A 264 -29.12 -6.88 64.43
CA LYS A 264 -29.90 -6.92 63.16
C LYS A 264 -31.43 -7.04 63.41
N PRO A 265 -32.35 -6.65 62.50
CA PRO A 265 -32.42 -7.23 61.15
C PRO A 265 -32.90 -6.37 59.95
N VAL A 266 -32.74 -7.03 58.80
CA VAL A 266 -33.02 -6.75 57.38
C VAL A 266 -34.42 -6.23 57.06
N LYS A 267 -34.57 -5.31 56.07
CA LYS A 267 -35.60 -5.36 55.00
C LYS A 267 -35.33 -4.37 53.85
N ARG A 268 -35.84 -4.76 52.68
CA ARG A 268 -35.59 -4.35 51.28
C ARG A 268 -36.38 -3.08 50.84
N PRO A 269 -36.25 -2.60 49.58
CA PRO A 269 -36.33 -1.18 49.18
C PRO A 269 -37.73 -0.71 48.75
N GLY A 270 -37.93 0.62 48.72
CA GLY A 270 -39.15 1.26 48.21
C GLY A 270 -39.01 2.77 48.01
N THR A 271 -39.52 3.21 46.86
CA THR A 271 -39.44 4.52 46.20
C THR A 271 -40.44 5.56 46.78
N ILE A 272 -40.25 6.86 46.45
CA ILE A 272 -41.27 7.93 46.20
C ILE A 272 -41.44 9.09 47.23
N ARG A 273 -41.47 10.31 46.64
CA ARG A 273 -42.05 11.64 47.03
C ARG A 273 -41.22 12.53 47.98
N LYS A 274 -40.78 13.74 47.59
CA LYS A 274 -41.45 15.00 47.14
C LYS A 274 -42.42 15.61 48.17
N ALA A 275 -41.92 16.63 48.88
CA ALA A 275 -42.54 17.82 49.50
C ALA A 275 -41.43 18.35 50.44
N GLN A 276 -41.10 19.62 50.65
CA GLN A 276 -41.77 20.93 50.71
C GLN A 276 -40.60 21.91 50.98
N ASN A 277 -40.45 23.11 50.40
CA ASN A 277 -41.22 24.34 50.55
C ASN A 277 -40.61 25.35 49.55
N LEU A 278 -41.33 25.90 48.58
CA LEU A 278 -42.22 27.07 48.65
C LEU A 278 -41.59 28.40 49.08
N LEU A 279 -41.62 29.32 48.11
CA LEU A 279 -42.00 30.74 48.21
C LEU A 279 -40.89 31.80 48.29
N LYS A 280 -40.58 32.40 47.13
CA LYS A 280 -41.07 33.74 46.73
C LYS A 280 -40.62 34.09 45.30
N GLN A 281 -41.55 33.92 44.36
CA GLN A 281 -41.64 34.75 43.15
C GLN A 281 -42.60 35.90 43.49
N TYR A 282 -42.26 37.14 43.14
CA TYR A 282 -43.06 37.96 42.21
C TYR A 282 -42.47 39.35 42.00
N SER A 283 -42.71 39.85 40.78
CA SER A 283 -42.68 41.24 40.30
C SER A 283 -41.35 41.76 39.76
N GLN A 284 -41.28 42.41 38.60
CA GLN A 284 -42.11 42.53 37.40
C GLN A 284 -41.23 43.27 36.37
N HIS A 285 -41.47 43.04 35.08
CA HIS A 285 -40.96 43.86 33.99
C HIS A 285 -41.48 45.30 34.07
N GLY A 286 -40.68 46.30 33.66
CA GLY A 286 -41.18 47.65 33.39
C GLY A 286 -40.12 48.74 33.15
N LEU A 287 -39.74 48.90 31.87
CA LEU A 287 -39.47 50.13 31.09
C LEU A 287 -38.58 51.30 31.58
N ASP A 288 -37.86 51.82 30.57
CA ASP A 288 -37.53 53.23 30.28
C ASP A 288 -36.43 53.98 31.06
N GLY A 289 -35.63 54.75 30.31
CA GLY A 289 -35.01 55.97 30.84
C GLY A 289 -33.55 56.25 30.49
N LYS A 290 -33.34 57.14 29.52
CA LYS A 290 -32.09 57.76 29.06
C LYS A 290 -31.31 58.58 30.11
N LYS A 291 -30.02 58.75 29.79
CA LYS A 291 -29.10 59.91 29.99
C LYS A 291 -28.42 60.13 31.36
N GLY A 292 -27.09 60.03 31.32
CA GLY A 292 -26.20 61.21 31.35
C GLY A 292 -25.48 61.53 32.67
N GLY A 293 -24.24 62.01 32.54
CA GLY A 293 -23.69 63.03 33.45
C GLY A 293 -22.44 62.64 34.24
N SER A 294 -21.33 63.30 33.88
CA SER A 294 -19.99 63.23 34.45
C SER A 294 -19.83 63.77 35.88
N ASN A 295 -18.70 63.38 36.48
CA ASN A 295 -17.81 64.08 37.42
C ASN A 295 -18.38 64.72 38.71
N LEU A 296 -17.71 64.48 39.85
CA LEU A 296 -16.77 65.45 40.45
C LEU A 296 -16.12 64.88 41.73
N ILE A 297 -14.85 65.24 41.88
CA ILE A 297 -13.97 65.13 43.06
C ILE A 297 -14.46 66.12 44.12
N PRO A 298 -14.15 65.94 45.42
CA PRO A 298 -13.20 66.88 46.02
C PRO A 298 -12.09 66.26 46.87
N LEU A 299 -10.94 66.93 46.77
CA LEU A 299 -9.74 66.90 47.60
C LEU A 299 -9.98 67.43 49.02
N GLU A 300 -9.21 66.90 49.97
CA GLU A 300 -8.52 67.60 51.07
C GLU A 300 -7.42 66.62 51.52
N GLY A 301 -6.15 66.94 51.71
CA GLY A 301 -5.49 68.24 51.86
C GLY A 301 -4.54 68.17 53.06
N HIS A 302 -3.28 68.58 52.84
CA HIS A 302 -2.18 68.84 53.81
C HIS A 302 -1.31 67.68 54.34
N GLU A 303 -0.01 67.85 54.54
CA GLU A 303 1.14 68.37 53.77
C GLU A 303 2.33 68.40 54.76
N HIS A 304 3.53 68.00 54.27
CA HIS A 304 4.89 68.46 54.62
C HIS A 304 5.38 68.41 56.11
N ASP A 305 6.65 68.09 56.44
CA ASP A 305 7.89 68.40 55.73
C ASP A 305 9.12 67.59 56.21
N PHE A 306 10.20 67.72 55.45
CA PHE A 306 11.52 67.09 55.50
C PHE A 306 12.32 67.20 56.82
N ARG A 307 13.12 66.15 57.13
CA ARG A 307 14.49 66.36 57.67
C ARG A 307 15.45 65.19 57.40
N VAL A 308 16.54 65.52 56.71
CA VAL A 308 17.76 64.73 56.49
C VAL A 308 18.48 64.44 57.81
N LYS A 309 18.98 63.21 58.01
CA LYS A 309 20.16 62.89 58.83
C LYS A 309 20.87 61.62 58.31
N HIS A 310 22.18 61.74 58.21
CA HIS A 310 23.18 60.78 57.72
C HIS A 310 23.74 59.93 58.88
N LEU A 311 24.42 58.82 58.54
CA LEU A 311 25.20 57.84 59.37
C LEU A 311 24.38 56.81 60.18
N SER A 312 24.65 55.49 60.14
CA SER A 312 25.96 54.81 60.12
C SER A 312 25.85 53.34 59.67
N GLU A 313 26.97 52.83 59.15
CA GLU A 313 27.26 51.41 58.85
C GLU A 313 27.04 50.49 60.06
N ALA A 314 26.48 49.30 59.81
CA ALA A 314 26.90 48.07 60.47
C ALA A 314 26.50 46.87 59.62
N LEU A 315 27.52 46.13 59.22
CA LEU A 315 27.51 44.86 58.51
C LEU A 315 26.58 43.84 59.19
N ASN A 316 25.74 43.18 58.42
CA ASN A 316 25.46 41.76 58.67
C ASN A 316 25.15 41.04 57.36
N ASP A 317 26.21 40.43 56.86
CA ASP A 317 26.26 39.41 55.84
C ASP A 317 25.31 38.26 56.19
N LYS A 318 24.29 38.03 55.35
CA LYS A 318 23.58 36.75 55.22
C LYS A 318 23.16 36.55 53.77
N HIS A 319 24.13 36.14 52.96
CA HIS A 319 23.85 35.29 51.80
C HIS A 319 23.15 34.00 52.30
N GLY A 320 21.88 33.85 51.97
CA GLY A 320 21.20 32.56 51.94
C GLY A 320 20.71 32.34 50.51
N PRO A 321 21.00 31.18 49.87
CA PRO A 321 20.59 30.95 48.49
C PRO A 321 19.06 30.90 48.42
N LEU A 322 18.52 31.51 47.38
CA LEU A 322 17.11 31.42 47.01
C LEU A 322 16.85 29.99 46.51
N ALA A 323 16.69 29.04 47.43
CA ALA A 323 16.53 27.61 47.14
C ALA A 323 15.38 27.28 46.16
N GLY A 324 14.40 28.17 45.99
CA GLY A 324 13.31 27.97 45.02
C GLY A 324 13.61 28.42 43.59
N ARG A 325 14.73 29.12 43.32
CA ARG A 325 15.12 29.51 41.95
C ARG A 325 16.04 28.48 41.31
N ASP A 326 16.94 27.89 42.07
CA ASP A 326 17.89 26.89 41.56
C ASP A 326 17.17 25.59 41.18
N ASP A 327 16.21 25.13 42.00
CA ASP A 327 15.38 23.94 41.69
C ASP A 327 14.53 24.11 40.41
N VAL A 328 14.06 25.34 40.12
CA VAL A 328 13.29 25.64 38.91
C VAL A 328 14.19 25.67 37.68
N LEU A 329 15.40 26.21 37.80
CA LEU A 329 16.39 26.21 36.72
C LEU A 329 16.91 24.79 36.42
N ASP A 330 17.05 23.94 37.44
CA ASP A 330 17.47 22.54 37.29
C ASP A 330 16.41 21.74 36.52
N VAL A 331 15.14 21.90 36.88
CA VAL A 331 13.99 21.34 36.17
C VAL A 331 13.90 21.80 34.72
N GLU A 332 14.16 23.08 34.43
CA GLU A 332 14.17 23.59 33.05
C GLU A 332 15.36 23.04 32.24
N THR A 333 16.50 22.84 32.90
CA THR A 333 17.71 22.25 32.31
C THR A 333 17.46 20.77 31.98
N ASP A 334 16.88 20.01 32.91
CA ASP A 334 16.49 18.62 32.71
C ASP A 334 15.46 18.47 31.59
N ALA A 335 14.44 19.33 31.57
CA ALA A 335 13.44 19.33 30.49
C ALA A 335 14.08 19.60 29.13
N TYR A 336 15.08 20.50 29.07
CA TYR A 336 15.83 20.78 27.85
C TYR A 336 16.65 19.57 27.39
N ILE A 337 17.40 18.92 28.30
CA ILE A 337 18.19 17.71 28.00
C ILE A 337 17.28 16.61 27.43
N HIS A 338 16.14 16.34 28.08
CA HIS A 338 15.18 15.35 27.60
C HIS A 338 14.59 15.72 26.23
N CYS A 339 14.33 17.01 25.96
CA CYS A 339 13.85 17.45 24.66
C CYS A 339 14.89 17.27 23.54
N ILE A 340 16.18 17.42 23.83
CA ILE A 340 17.27 17.19 22.87
C ILE A 340 17.42 15.69 22.59
N SER A 341 17.42 14.84 23.63
CA SER A 341 17.45 13.38 23.47
C SER A 341 16.23 12.87 22.70
N ALA A 342 15.04 13.38 23.04
CA ALA A 342 13.80 13.11 22.31
C ALA A 342 13.90 13.48 20.84
N PHE A 343 14.44 14.66 20.52
CA PHE A 343 14.61 15.09 19.13
C PHE A 343 15.49 14.13 18.35
N VAL A 344 16.63 13.70 18.92
CA VAL A 344 17.53 12.75 18.23
C VAL A 344 16.81 11.42 17.97
N ARG A 345 16.15 10.85 18.98
CA ARG A 345 15.44 9.56 18.85
C ARG A 345 14.28 9.63 17.86
N LEU A 346 13.45 10.66 17.96
CA LEU A 346 12.34 10.84 17.03
C LEU A 346 12.84 11.13 15.61
N ALA A 347 13.92 11.91 15.44
CA ALA A 347 14.52 12.16 14.13
C ALA A 347 15.10 10.89 13.49
N GLN A 348 15.73 9.99 14.26
CA GLN A 348 16.18 8.69 13.77
C GLN A 348 14.99 7.84 13.28
N SER A 349 13.93 7.80 14.07
CA SER A 349 12.72 7.05 13.71
C SER A 349 11.99 7.65 12.49
N GLU A 350 11.94 8.98 12.36
CA GLU A 350 11.44 9.65 11.15
C GLU A 350 12.29 9.36 9.92
N TYR A 351 13.61 9.24 10.08
CA TYR A 351 14.49 8.87 8.97
C TYR A 351 14.19 7.45 8.48
N GLN A 352 14.00 6.50 9.40
CA GLN A 352 13.62 5.13 9.02
C GLN A 352 12.32 5.10 8.21
N LEU A 353 11.26 5.75 8.70
CA LEU A 353 9.99 5.87 7.96
C LEU A 353 10.18 6.55 6.59
N LEU A 354 11.00 7.61 6.54
CA LEU A 354 11.28 8.34 5.31
C LEU A 354 12.00 7.46 4.28
N THR A 355 12.88 6.54 4.70
CA THR A 355 13.58 5.65 3.75
C THR A 355 12.63 4.69 3.03
N ASP A 356 11.53 4.30 3.68
CA ASP A 356 10.51 3.43 3.07
C ASP A 356 9.62 4.19 2.06
N VAL A 357 9.29 5.45 2.38
CA VAL A 357 8.32 6.24 1.61
C VAL A 357 8.98 7.05 0.50
N ILE A 358 10.16 7.62 0.72
CA ILE A 358 10.78 8.61 -0.19
C ILE A 358 11.92 7.97 -1.00
N PRO A 359 12.00 8.19 -2.33
CA PRO A 359 13.08 7.68 -3.16
C PRO A 359 14.47 8.16 -2.72
N GLU A 360 15.46 7.28 -2.81
CA GLU A 360 16.83 7.48 -2.30
C GLU A 360 17.44 8.84 -2.65
N HIS A 361 17.32 9.28 -3.90
CA HIS A 361 17.85 10.56 -4.38
C HIS A 361 17.30 11.79 -3.65
N HIS A 362 16.07 11.72 -3.12
CA HIS A 362 15.39 12.84 -2.46
C HIS A 362 15.41 12.71 -0.93
N GLN A 363 15.86 11.58 -0.38
CA GLN A 363 15.77 11.31 1.05
C GLN A 363 16.49 12.36 1.89
N LYS A 364 17.74 12.68 1.54
CA LYS A 364 18.55 13.67 2.29
C LYS A 364 17.88 15.04 2.33
N LYS A 365 17.48 15.57 1.18
CA LYS A 365 16.85 16.89 1.05
C LYS A 365 15.52 16.96 1.81
N THR A 366 14.70 15.92 1.68
CA THR A 366 13.39 15.82 2.34
C THR A 366 13.57 15.71 3.85
N PHE A 367 14.57 14.94 4.31
CA PHE A 367 14.87 14.81 5.74
C PHE A 367 15.39 16.12 6.34
N ASP A 368 16.33 16.79 5.67
CA ASP A 368 16.85 18.10 6.12
C ASP A 368 15.71 19.12 6.28
N SER A 369 14.75 19.12 5.36
CA SER A 369 13.55 19.97 5.42
C SER A 369 12.59 19.55 6.55
N LEU A 370 12.45 18.25 6.82
CA LEU A 370 11.61 17.69 7.88
C LEU A 370 12.08 18.13 9.26
N ILE A 371 13.39 18.05 9.53
CA ILE A 371 13.96 18.35 10.86
C ILE A 371 14.19 19.84 11.10
N GLN A 372 14.09 20.69 10.08
CA GLN A 372 14.42 22.11 10.17
C GLN A 372 13.59 22.85 11.23
N VAL A 373 12.26 22.73 11.20
CA VAL A 373 11.37 23.43 12.14
C VAL A 373 11.60 22.97 13.60
N PRO A 374 11.60 21.66 13.91
CA PRO A 374 11.93 21.17 15.25
C PRO A 374 13.31 21.63 15.74
N SER A 375 14.33 21.59 14.87
CA SER A 375 15.70 21.97 15.23
C SER A 375 15.82 23.47 15.56
N VAL A 376 15.16 24.33 14.78
CA VAL A 376 15.07 25.76 15.09
C VAL A 376 14.33 25.99 16.41
N SER A 377 13.25 25.26 16.67
CA SER A 377 12.49 25.37 17.93
C SER A 377 13.31 24.99 19.18
N LEU A 378 14.34 24.16 19.04
CA LEU A 378 15.23 23.71 20.13
C LEU A 378 16.54 24.51 20.24
N GLY A 379 16.78 25.45 19.32
CA GLY A 379 18.05 26.18 19.24
C GLY A 379 19.22 25.31 18.78
N THR A 380 18.95 24.14 18.19
CA THR A 380 19.95 23.15 17.76
C THR A 380 20.39 23.32 16.31
N SER A 381 20.14 24.47 15.70
CA SER A 381 20.47 24.74 14.29
C SER A 381 21.96 24.58 13.95
N CYS A 382 22.84 24.52 14.95
CA CYS A 382 24.28 24.27 14.82
C CYS A 382 24.72 22.83 15.12
N LEU A 383 23.82 21.92 15.54
CA LEU A 383 24.19 20.52 15.77
C LEU A 383 24.32 19.77 14.43
N PRO A 384 25.33 18.90 14.27
CA PRO A 384 25.47 18.07 13.07
C PRO A 384 24.21 17.21 12.89
N SER A 385 23.76 17.04 11.64
CA SER A 385 22.54 16.28 11.36
C SER A 385 22.65 14.88 11.98
N PRO A 386 21.56 14.32 12.55
CA PRO A 386 21.55 12.97 13.14
C PRO A 386 22.07 11.89 12.17
N LEU A 387 21.99 12.16 10.86
CA LEU A 387 22.57 11.35 9.78
C LEU A 387 24.07 11.09 9.92
N SER A 388 24.82 12.00 10.55
CA SER A 388 26.27 11.80 10.78
C SER A 388 26.59 10.65 11.74
N ARG A 389 25.64 10.20 12.57
CA ARG A 389 25.76 8.96 13.37
C ARG A 389 25.24 7.71 12.64
N LEU A 390 24.24 7.85 11.78
CA LEU A 390 23.66 6.73 11.01
C LEU A 390 24.57 6.27 9.86
N HIS A 391 25.44 7.14 9.34
CA HIS A 391 26.39 6.83 8.26
C HIS A 391 27.76 6.34 8.76
N ALA A 392 27.90 5.90 10.02
CA ALA A 392 29.11 5.19 10.43
C ALA A 392 29.08 3.78 9.82
N PRO A 393 29.89 3.46 8.79
CA PRO A 393 29.97 2.08 8.35
C PRO A 393 30.49 1.27 9.53
N HIS A 394 29.80 0.19 9.89
CA HIS A 394 30.38 -0.88 10.68
C HIS A 394 31.67 -1.32 9.98
N ARG A 395 32.82 -0.78 10.42
CA ARG A 395 34.12 -1.35 10.09
C ARG A 395 34.17 -2.68 10.82
N THR A 396 33.85 -3.75 10.10
CA THR A 396 34.34 -5.07 10.44
C THR A 396 35.88 -4.99 10.51
N PRO A 397 36.52 -5.35 11.63
CA PRO A 397 37.93 -5.71 11.60
C PRO A 397 38.06 -7.02 10.81
N TRP A 398 39.27 -7.38 10.39
CA TRP A 398 39.64 -8.57 9.59
C TRP A 398 39.38 -8.36 8.08
N THR A 399 40.38 -8.24 7.21
CA THR A 399 41.57 -9.10 7.04
C THR A 399 42.78 -8.33 6.47
N GLY A 400 43.97 -8.71 6.92
CA GLY A 400 45.28 -8.28 6.41
C GLY A 400 46.37 -9.11 7.09
#